data_AF-A0A7G3AXS2-F1
#
_entry.id   AF-A0A7G3AXS2-F1
#
_cell.length_a   1.000
_cell.length_b   1.000
_cell.length_c   1.000
_cell.angle_alpha   90.00
_cell.angle_beta   90.00
_cell.angle_gamma   90.00
#
_symmetry.space_group_name_H-M   'P 1'
#
loop_
_entity.id
_entity.type
_entity.pdbx_description
1 polymer ?
#
loop_
_entity_poly.entity_id
_entity_poly.type
_entity_poly.pdbx_seq_one_letter_code
_entity_poly.pdbx_strand_id
1 'polypeptide(L)'
;EFPQTRKDDALPQQQREIFCPSWQSTCTPLEEILKDTNRSSKDAEEKEILPENPNAANVEIFLRFLIILCSREIHPLHVGLHENKYNEKLEKATPKAIRHLILIRHGQYNQSGESDSKHYLTEIGRKQAAFTGDRLKLLQINWDKMIKSTLLRAQETGSIISTSLPQVPVENCSLLEEGAPIPPEPPIGHWKPEKHQFFQDGARIEAAFRKYFHRASPEQTKDSYTLLVCHANVIRYFVCRALQFPPEAWLRISLNHASVTWISILPSGRVLLRGLGDSGHIPPEYVTCR
;
A
#
# COMPACT_ATOMS: atom_id res chain seq x y z
N GLU A 1 -40.44 -40.14 2.56
CA GLU A 1 -41.17 -39.41 1.52
C GLU A 1 -40.46 -38.08 1.27
N PHE A 2 -39.86 -37.93 0.09
CA PHE A 2 -39.41 -36.64 -0.43
C PHE A 2 -40.41 -36.20 -1.48
N PRO A 3 -40.73 -34.90 -1.57
CA PRO A 3 -41.17 -34.32 -2.83
C PRO A 3 -40.05 -33.47 -3.44
N GLN A 4 -39.53 -33.93 -4.58
CA GLN A 4 -39.14 -33.05 -5.70
C GLN A 4 -40.46 -32.54 -6.34
N THR A 5 -40.62 -31.34 -6.89
CA THR A 5 -39.88 -30.73 -8.01
C THR A 5 -40.25 -29.24 -8.20
N ARG A 6 -39.24 -28.44 -8.57
CA ARG A 6 -39.18 -27.28 -9.51
C ARG A 6 -40.29 -26.23 -9.55
N LYS A 7 -39.86 -24.96 -9.50
CA LYS A 7 -39.99 -24.01 -10.63
C LYS A 7 -38.81 -23.05 -10.66
N ASP A 8 -38.29 -22.88 -11.87
CA ASP A 8 -37.23 -21.95 -12.25
C ASP A 8 -37.70 -20.50 -12.03
N ASP A 9 -36.93 -19.72 -11.27
CA ASP A 9 -37.01 -18.26 -11.32
C ASP A 9 -35.59 -17.70 -11.47
N ALA A 10 -35.41 -17.00 -12.59
CA ALA A 10 -34.17 -16.41 -13.04
C ALA A 10 -33.65 -15.36 -12.04
N LEU A 11 -32.38 -15.48 -11.67
CA LEU A 11 -31.62 -14.46 -10.93
C LEU A 11 -31.57 -13.15 -11.73
N PRO A 12 -31.93 -12.00 -11.13
CA PRO A 12 -31.73 -10.70 -11.75
C PRO A 12 -30.24 -10.42 -11.97
N GLN A 13 -29.90 -10.15 -13.22
CA GLN A 13 -28.58 -9.81 -13.72
C GLN A 13 -28.20 -8.39 -13.27
N GLN A 14 -27.75 -8.22 -12.02
CA GLN A 14 -27.20 -6.95 -11.52
C GLN A 14 -26.04 -7.15 -10.53
N GLN A 15 -25.11 -8.05 -10.89
CA GLN A 15 -23.88 -8.35 -10.13
C GLN A 15 -22.61 -8.22 -10.97
N ARG A 16 -22.54 -7.23 -11.86
CA ARG A 16 -21.31 -6.87 -12.56
C ARG A 16 -21.27 -5.37 -12.76
N GLU A 17 -20.73 -4.65 -11.77
CA GLU A 17 -20.13 -3.31 -11.91
C GLU A 17 -19.86 -2.73 -10.52
N ILE A 18 -18.77 -3.13 -9.86
CA ILE A 18 -17.97 -2.22 -9.00
C ILE A 18 -16.53 -2.76 -9.00
N PHE A 19 -15.85 -2.64 -10.14
CA PHE A 19 -14.39 -2.51 -10.14
C PHE A 19 -14.10 -1.01 -10.16
N CYS A 20 -13.63 -0.47 -9.05
CA CYS A 20 -13.23 0.93 -8.97
C CYS A 20 -11.78 1.05 -9.48
N PRO A 21 -11.54 1.73 -10.62
CA PRO A 21 -10.19 2.05 -11.07
C PRO A 21 -9.82 3.42 -10.49
N SER A 22 -9.30 3.46 -9.27
CA SER A 22 -8.87 4.73 -8.67
C SER A 22 -7.50 4.64 -8.01
N TRP A 23 -6.52 4.07 -8.72
CA TRP A 23 -5.10 4.23 -8.41
C TRP A 23 -4.26 4.26 -9.70
N GLN A 24 -4.33 5.38 -10.42
CA GLN A 24 -3.33 5.77 -11.43
C GLN A 24 -2.92 7.25 -11.36
N SER A 25 -3.45 8.06 -10.45
CA SER A 25 -3.23 9.51 -10.45
C SER A 25 -2.22 9.98 -9.40
N THR A 26 -0.94 9.66 -9.63
CA THR A 26 0.21 10.58 -9.37
C THR A 26 1.41 10.32 -10.30
N CYS A 27 1.26 9.52 -11.35
CA CYS A 27 2.22 9.54 -12.45
C CYS A 27 1.61 10.37 -13.56
N THR A 28 2.26 11.46 -13.97
CA THR A 28 2.00 12.09 -15.26
C THR A 28 1.96 10.98 -16.33
N PRO A 29 0.85 10.81 -17.07
CA PRO A 29 0.79 9.81 -18.13
C PRO A 29 1.84 10.15 -19.19
N LEU A 30 2.62 9.14 -19.58
CA LEU A 30 3.62 9.19 -20.66
C LEU A 30 3.05 9.70 -22.01
N GLU A 31 1.74 9.82 -22.14
CA GLU A 31 1.05 10.36 -23.32
C GLU A 31 1.18 11.88 -23.51
N GLU A 32 1.47 12.65 -22.44
CA GLU A 32 1.63 14.11 -22.57
C GLU A 32 2.99 14.51 -23.17
N ILE A 33 4.02 13.68 -22.99
CA ILE A 33 5.37 13.91 -23.57
C ILE A 33 5.39 13.60 -25.08
N LEU A 34 4.48 12.76 -25.57
CA LEU A 34 4.34 12.42 -26.98
C LEU A 34 3.61 13.50 -27.82
N LYS A 35 2.94 14.46 -27.17
CA LYS A 35 2.25 15.54 -27.89
C LYS A 35 3.16 16.71 -28.28
N ASP A 36 4.24 16.93 -27.53
CA ASP A 36 5.18 18.04 -27.80
C ASP A 36 6.20 17.73 -28.91
N THR A 37 6.40 16.46 -29.26
CA THR A 37 7.31 16.05 -30.35
C THR A 37 6.66 16.10 -31.73
N ASN A 38 5.32 16.13 -31.82
CA ASN A 38 4.58 16.17 -33.09
C ASN A 38 4.11 17.57 -33.52
N ARG A 39 4.57 18.64 -32.84
CA ARG A 39 4.16 20.02 -33.15
C ARG A 39 5.16 20.83 -33.98
N SER A 40 6.26 20.25 -34.45
CA SER A 40 7.26 20.95 -35.29
C SER A 40 7.49 20.35 -36.68
N SER A 41 6.48 19.71 -37.27
CA SER A 41 6.51 19.28 -38.68
C SER A 41 5.16 19.49 -39.36
N LYS A 42 4.66 20.72 -39.31
CA LYS A 42 3.69 21.23 -40.28
C LYS A 42 4.38 22.40 -40.93
N ASP A 43 4.94 22.16 -42.13
CA ASP A 43 5.23 23.13 -43.19
C ASP A 43 6.11 22.42 -44.23
N ALA A 44 5.45 21.59 -45.06
CA ALA A 44 5.91 21.19 -46.37
C ALA A 44 4.68 20.76 -47.17
N GLU A 45 4.38 21.55 -48.19
CA GLU A 45 3.23 21.48 -49.10
C GLU A 45 3.23 20.21 -49.95
N GLU A 46 2.06 19.80 -50.47
CA GLU A 46 1.88 19.56 -51.91
C GLU A 46 0.43 19.20 -52.26
N LYS A 47 -0.12 19.92 -53.25
CA LYS A 47 -1.39 19.61 -53.91
C LYS A 47 -1.15 18.42 -54.85
N GLU A 48 -1.76 17.29 -54.57
CA GLU A 48 -1.79 16.16 -55.51
C GLU A 48 -2.99 16.30 -56.46
N ILE A 49 -2.70 16.56 -57.74
CA ILE A 49 -3.62 16.36 -58.85
C ILE A 49 -3.50 14.88 -59.23
N LEU A 50 -4.56 14.10 -59.02
CA LEU A 50 -4.62 12.70 -59.44
C LEU A 50 -4.99 12.61 -60.94
N PRO A 51 -4.24 11.89 -61.79
CA PRO A 51 -4.76 11.39 -63.06
C PRO A 51 -5.32 9.96 -62.91
N GLU A 52 -6.38 9.70 -63.66
CA GLU A 52 -7.11 8.43 -63.74
C GLU A 52 -6.29 7.31 -64.44
N ASN A 53 -6.19 6.14 -63.77
CA ASN A 53 -5.83 4.79 -64.27
C ASN A 53 -4.37 4.49 -64.74
N PRO A 54 -3.88 3.22 -64.65
CA PRO A 54 -2.54 2.93 -64.17
C PRO A 54 -1.66 2.24 -65.22
N ASN A 55 -0.35 2.49 -65.16
CA ASN A 55 0.62 1.60 -65.81
C ASN A 55 1.77 1.31 -64.85
N ALA A 56 2.21 0.05 -64.87
CA ALA A 56 3.07 -0.61 -63.88
C ALA A 56 4.50 -0.02 -63.74
N ALA A 57 4.81 1.08 -64.41
CA ALA A 57 6.10 1.78 -64.32
C ALA A 57 6.17 2.79 -63.15
N ASN A 58 5.03 3.20 -62.58
CA ASN A 58 5.02 4.21 -61.50
C ASN A 58 5.18 3.64 -60.08
N VAL A 59 5.00 2.32 -59.90
CA VAL A 59 5.14 1.68 -58.58
C VAL A 59 6.61 1.62 -58.15
N GLU A 60 7.54 1.40 -59.09
CA GLU A 60 8.97 1.31 -58.77
C GLU A 60 9.58 2.67 -58.40
N ILE A 61 9.10 3.75 -59.03
CA ILE A 61 9.54 5.12 -58.71
C ILE A 61 8.94 5.57 -57.37
N PHE A 62 7.68 5.23 -57.09
CA PHE A 62 7.03 5.54 -55.81
C PHE A 62 7.63 4.76 -54.63
N LEU A 63 8.00 3.48 -54.82
CA LEU A 63 8.74 2.70 -53.83
C LEU A 63 10.15 3.25 -53.59
N ARG A 64 10.85 3.72 -54.64
CA ARG A 64 12.17 4.35 -54.48
C ARG A 64 12.08 5.69 -53.74
N PHE A 65 11.03 6.48 -53.96
CA PHE A 65 10.79 7.73 -53.20
C PHE A 65 10.42 7.47 -51.73
N LEU A 66 9.63 6.43 -51.44
CA LEU A 66 9.30 6.02 -50.07
C LEU A 66 10.53 5.49 -49.31
N ILE A 67 11.42 4.76 -50.00
CA ILE A 67 12.68 4.27 -49.43
C ILE A 67 13.63 5.45 -49.16
N ILE A 68 13.69 6.47 -50.00
CA ILE A 68 14.53 7.66 -49.77
C ILE A 68 13.99 8.51 -48.61
N LEU A 69 12.66 8.61 -48.43
CA LEU A 69 12.06 9.28 -47.26
C LEU A 69 12.21 8.47 -45.96
N CYS A 70 12.23 7.14 -46.02
CA CYS A 70 12.57 6.26 -44.88
C CYS A 70 14.09 6.09 -44.65
N SER A 71 14.93 6.51 -45.60
CA SER A 71 16.39 6.47 -45.50
C SER A 71 17.01 7.80 -45.09
N ARG A 72 16.22 8.73 -44.52
CA ARG A 72 16.82 9.73 -43.63
C ARG A 72 17.47 8.94 -42.50
N GLU A 73 18.78 8.80 -42.60
CA GLU A 73 19.66 8.24 -41.58
C GLU A 73 19.27 8.82 -40.22
N ILE A 74 18.44 8.10 -39.48
CA ILE A 74 18.44 8.25 -38.04
C ILE A 74 19.79 7.67 -37.63
N HIS A 75 20.78 8.54 -37.52
CA HIS A 75 22.11 8.18 -37.04
C HIS A 75 21.96 7.24 -35.83
N PRO A 76 22.53 6.02 -35.86
CA PRO A 76 22.40 5.05 -34.77
C PRO A 76 22.88 5.59 -33.42
N LEU A 77 23.77 6.60 -33.46
CA LEU A 77 24.26 7.33 -32.30
C LEU A 77 23.16 8.11 -31.55
N HIS A 78 22.14 8.64 -32.25
CA HIS A 78 21.12 9.48 -31.61
C HIS A 78 20.06 8.65 -30.87
N VAL A 79 19.71 7.47 -31.40
CA VAL A 79 18.80 6.51 -30.75
C VAL A 79 19.43 5.91 -29.49
N GLY A 80 20.70 5.48 -29.59
CA GLY A 80 21.43 4.90 -28.44
C GLY A 80 21.67 5.90 -27.29
N LEU A 81 21.86 7.19 -27.58
CA LEU A 81 21.99 8.22 -26.53
C LEU A 81 20.68 8.50 -25.80
N HIS A 82 19.54 8.49 -26.50
CA HIS A 82 18.22 8.72 -25.91
C HIS A 82 17.76 7.52 -25.07
N GLU A 83 18.02 6.30 -25.54
CA GLU A 83 17.83 5.06 -24.78
C GLU A 83 18.72 5.01 -23.53
N ASN A 84 20.00 5.42 -23.63
CA ASN A 84 20.90 5.48 -22.47
C ASN A 84 20.42 6.48 -21.41
N LYS A 85 20.02 7.69 -21.80
CA LYS A 85 19.46 8.67 -20.85
C LYS A 85 18.15 8.20 -20.21
N TYR A 86 17.31 7.48 -20.95
CA TYR A 86 16.08 6.91 -20.43
C TYR A 86 16.36 5.78 -19.43
N ASN A 87 17.27 4.86 -19.76
CA ASN A 87 17.67 3.75 -18.90
C ASN A 87 18.34 4.26 -17.62
N GLU A 88 19.19 5.28 -17.69
CA GLU A 88 19.77 5.93 -16.51
C GLU A 88 18.69 6.55 -15.60
N LYS A 89 17.67 7.20 -16.19
CA LYS A 89 16.54 7.76 -15.42
C LYS A 89 15.72 6.66 -14.76
N LEU A 90 15.45 5.56 -15.48
CA LEU A 90 14.74 4.41 -14.93
C LEU A 90 15.52 3.76 -13.79
N GLU A 91 16.82 3.55 -13.96
CA GLU A 91 17.67 2.96 -12.93
C GLU A 91 17.72 3.83 -11.67
N LYS A 92 17.82 5.16 -11.85
CA LYS A 92 17.76 6.14 -10.76
C LYS A 92 16.41 6.20 -10.07
N ALA A 93 15.31 5.87 -10.77
CA ALA A 93 13.96 5.87 -10.21
C ALA A 93 13.53 4.50 -9.66
N THR A 94 14.33 3.45 -9.86
CA THR A 94 13.97 2.08 -9.46
C THR A 94 14.35 1.84 -7.99
N PRO A 95 13.38 1.52 -7.11
CA PRO A 95 13.68 1.12 -5.75
C PRO A 95 14.58 -0.11 -5.71
N LYS A 96 15.46 -0.20 -4.70
CA LYS A 96 16.45 -1.30 -4.58
C LYS A 96 16.31 -2.10 -3.29
N ALA A 97 15.74 -1.50 -2.25
CA ALA A 97 15.63 -2.10 -0.92
C ALA A 97 14.21 -2.57 -0.57
N ILE A 98 14.14 -3.56 0.32
CA ILE A 98 12.90 -4.03 0.94
C ILE A 98 12.58 -3.14 2.14
N ARG A 99 11.29 -2.82 2.32
CA ARG A 99 10.79 -2.18 3.54
C ARG A 99 10.00 -3.18 4.36
N HIS A 100 10.45 -3.44 5.58
CA HIS A 100 9.77 -4.25 6.58
C HIS A 100 9.02 -3.32 7.54
N LEU A 101 7.70 -3.53 7.62
CA LEU A 101 6.81 -2.85 8.53
C LEU A 101 6.33 -3.86 9.57
N ILE A 102 6.67 -3.62 10.83
CA ILE A 102 6.32 -4.49 11.96
C ILE A 102 5.29 -3.73 12.80
N LEU A 103 4.04 -4.14 12.66
CA LEU A 103 2.88 -3.53 13.30
C LEU A 103 2.64 -4.22 14.64
N ILE A 104 2.50 -3.45 15.71
CA ILE A 104 2.32 -3.95 17.07
C ILE A 104 1.04 -3.34 17.63
N ARG A 105 0.06 -4.20 17.97
CA ARG A 105 -1.13 -3.76 18.71
C ARG A 105 -0.70 -3.38 20.13
N HIS A 106 -1.25 -2.31 20.70
CA HIS A 106 -1.03 -1.98 22.12
C HIS A 106 -1.33 -3.17 23.07
N GLY A 107 -0.74 -3.14 24.27
CA GLY A 107 -1.04 -4.09 25.35
C GLY A 107 -2.45 -3.91 25.92
N GLN A 108 -2.90 -4.86 26.74
CA GLN A 108 -4.18 -4.75 27.43
C GLN A 108 -4.23 -3.47 28.28
N TYR A 109 -5.36 -2.78 28.26
CA TYR A 109 -5.51 -1.48 28.89
C TYR A 109 -6.84 -1.38 29.63
N ASN A 110 -6.92 -0.42 30.55
CA ASN A 110 -8.14 -0.08 31.24
C ASN A 110 -9.13 0.58 30.27
N GLN A 111 -10.22 -0.13 29.94
CA GLN A 111 -11.26 0.39 29.06
C GLN A 111 -12.26 1.30 29.78
N SER A 112 -12.20 1.35 31.12
CA SER A 112 -13.07 2.20 31.93
C SER A 112 -12.57 3.64 31.97
N GLY A 113 -13.47 4.59 31.70
CA GLY A 113 -13.19 6.02 31.77
C GLY A 113 -13.48 6.74 30.46
N GLU A 114 -13.88 8.00 30.58
CA GLU A 114 -14.40 8.80 29.45
C GLU A 114 -13.31 9.42 28.59
N SER A 115 -12.08 9.55 29.10
CA SER A 115 -10.95 10.16 28.39
C SER A 115 -9.76 9.20 28.27
N ASP A 116 -8.93 9.41 27.24
CA ASP A 116 -7.74 8.61 26.96
C ASP A 116 -6.74 8.60 28.14
N SER A 117 -6.73 9.65 28.97
CA SER A 117 -5.90 9.71 30.20
C SER A 117 -6.18 8.57 31.19
N LYS A 118 -7.36 7.94 31.11
CA LYS A 118 -7.75 6.78 31.93
C LYS A 118 -7.50 5.44 31.24
N HIS A 119 -7.11 5.45 29.97
CA HIS A 119 -6.88 4.26 29.14
C HIS A 119 -5.43 3.77 29.24
N TYR A 120 -4.90 3.69 30.46
CA TYR A 120 -3.55 3.19 30.76
C TYR A 120 -3.47 1.66 30.68
N LEU A 121 -2.28 1.11 30.48
CA LEU A 121 -2.02 -0.33 30.47
C LEU A 121 -2.26 -0.95 31.84
N THR A 122 -2.97 -2.08 31.84
CA THR A 122 -3.10 -2.95 33.00
C THR A 122 -1.75 -3.61 33.33
N GLU A 123 -1.63 -4.27 34.48
CA GLU A 123 -0.42 -5.04 34.80
C GLU A 123 -0.13 -6.13 33.74
N ILE A 124 -1.18 -6.82 33.28
CA ILE A 124 -1.09 -7.79 32.18
C ILE A 124 -0.59 -7.09 30.90
N GLY A 125 -1.13 -5.93 30.57
CA GLY A 125 -0.70 -5.15 29.39
C GLY A 125 0.77 -4.74 29.43
N ARG A 126 1.29 -4.39 30.61
CA ARG A 126 2.71 -4.06 30.79
C ARG A 126 3.59 -5.29 30.57
N LYS A 127 3.20 -6.45 31.11
CA LYS A 127 3.91 -7.73 30.89
C LYS A 127 3.88 -8.15 29.42
N GLN A 128 2.73 -8.05 28.76
CA GLN A 128 2.59 -8.29 27.33
C GLN A 128 3.55 -7.43 26.49
N ALA A 129 3.61 -6.12 26.78
CA ALA A 129 4.53 -5.22 26.09
C ALA A 129 6.00 -5.58 26.33
N ALA A 130 6.36 -6.00 27.55
CA ALA A 130 7.70 -6.46 27.89
C ALA A 130 8.09 -7.73 27.10
N PHE A 131 7.21 -8.74 27.06
CA PHE A 131 7.46 -9.95 26.26
C PHE A 131 7.65 -9.63 24.78
N THR A 132 6.87 -8.69 24.23
CA THR A 132 7.05 -8.23 22.84
C THR A 132 8.39 -7.51 22.67
N GLY A 133 8.81 -6.68 23.62
CA GLY A 133 10.13 -6.05 23.63
C GLY A 133 11.27 -7.06 23.61
N ASP A 134 11.22 -8.06 24.48
CA ASP A 134 12.21 -9.16 24.54
C ASP A 134 12.25 -9.95 23.23
N ARG A 135 11.08 -10.26 22.67
CA ARG A 135 10.98 -10.93 21.37
C ARG A 135 11.68 -10.14 20.27
N LEU A 136 11.44 -8.84 20.17
CA LEU A 136 12.05 -7.98 19.15
C LEU A 136 13.56 -7.84 19.34
N LYS A 137 14.05 -7.82 20.58
CA LYS A 137 15.48 -7.81 20.90
C LYS A 137 16.15 -9.11 20.44
N LEU A 138 15.50 -10.26 20.64
CA LEU A 138 16.01 -11.57 20.22
C LEU A 138 16.15 -11.73 18.70
N LEU A 139 15.40 -10.96 17.90
CA LEU A 139 15.54 -11.00 16.44
C LEU A 139 16.88 -10.44 15.95
N GLN A 140 17.59 -9.66 16.77
CA GLN A 140 18.89 -9.04 16.42
C GLN A 140 18.86 -8.25 15.11
N ILE A 141 17.70 -7.64 14.80
CA ILE A 141 17.50 -6.78 13.65
C ILE A 141 17.99 -5.37 13.98
N ASN A 142 18.63 -4.71 13.01
CA ASN A 142 18.93 -3.29 13.08
C ASN A 142 17.65 -2.49 12.77
N TRP A 143 16.89 -2.16 13.82
CA TRP A 143 15.66 -1.38 13.70
C TRP A 143 15.95 0.08 13.38
N ASP A 144 15.36 0.61 12.30
CA ASP A 144 15.59 1.99 11.88
C ASP A 144 14.87 3.01 12.78
N LYS A 145 13.63 2.70 13.15
CA LYS A 145 12.81 3.56 14.02
C LYS A 145 11.54 2.87 14.52
N MET A 146 10.99 3.44 15.58
CA MET A 146 9.68 3.13 16.13
C MET A 146 8.76 4.34 16.02
N ILE A 147 7.57 4.14 15.43
CA ILE A 147 6.51 5.13 15.41
C ILE A 147 5.41 4.68 16.35
N LYS A 148 4.98 5.55 17.26
CA LYS A 148 3.90 5.27 18.20
C LYS A 148 2.67 6.13 17.90
N SER A 149 1.49 5.54 17.99
CA SER A 149 0.26 6.31 18.11
C SER A 149 0.30 7.19 19.36
N THR A 150 -0.30 8.38 19.31
CA THR A 150 -0.36 9.35 20.41
C THR A 150 -1.30 8.97 21.55
N LEU A 151 -2.17 7.95 21.38
CA LEU A 151 -3.04 7.46 22.47
C LEU A 151 -2.23 6.75 23.57
N LEU A 152 -2.65 6.95 24.83
CA LEU A 152 -1.90 6.57 26.03
C LEU A 152 -1.47 5.10 26.05
N ARG A 153 -2.39 4.18 25.79
CA ARG A 153 -2.09 2.73 25.73
C ARG A 153 -1.00 2.38 24.72
N ALA A 154 -0.94 3.06 23.58
CA ALA A 154 0.10 2.83 22.57
C ALA A 154 1.43 3.49 23.00
N GLN A 155 1.37 4.67 23.62
CA GLN A 155 2.54 5.35 24.19
C GLN A 155 3.21 4.51 25.28
N GLU A 156 2.45 3.97 26.23
CA GLU A 156 2.98 3.11 27.29
C GLU A 156 3.53 1.81 26.73
N THR A 157 2.83 1.16 25.79
CA THR A 157 3.30 -0.07 25.14
C THR A 157 4.65 0.16 24.45
N GLY A 158 4.73 1.21 23.62
CA GLY A 158 5.96 1.53 22.90
C GLY A 158 7.10 1.91 23.84
N SER A 159 6.81 2.63 24.92
CA SER A 159 7.83 3.02 25.91
C SER A 159 8.43 1.81 26.64
N ILE A 160 7.60 0.81 26.95
CA ILE A 160 8.09 -0.46 27.52
C ILE A 160 8.97 -1.18 26.49
N ILE A 161 8.53 -1.29 25.24
CA ILE A 161 9.33 -1.92 24.16
C ILE A 161 10.66 -1.19 23.95
N SER A 162 10.69 0.14 24.03
CA SER A 162 11.91 0.94 23.92
C SER A 162 12.96 0.61 24.99
N THR A 163 12.58 0.09 26.16
CA THR A 163 13.55 -0.37 27.17
C THR A 163 14.38 -1.57 26.67
N SER A 164 13.80 -2.42 25.81
CA SER A 164 14.49 -3.55 25.20
C SER A 164 15.33 -3.16 23.98
N LEU A 165 14.99 -2.02 23.35
CA LEU A 165 15.57 -1.51 22.11
C LEU A 165 16.03 -0.04 22.27
N PRO A 166 16.94 0.27 23.21
CA PRO A 166 17.25 1.64 23.62
C PRO A 166 17.87 2.51 22.52
N GLN A 167 18.52 1.90 21.52
CA GLN A 167 19.17 2.59 20.41
C GLN A 167 18.21 3.03 19.29
N VAL A 168 16.95 2.59 19.34
CA VAL A 168 15.99 2.80 18.24
C VAL A 168 15.34 4.17 18.37
N PRO A 169 15.47 5.07 17.37
CA PRO A 169 14.79 6.35 17.37
C PRO A 169 13.27 6.20 17.48
N VAL A 170 12.63 7.09 18.26
CA VAL A 170 11.19 7.04 18.51
C VAL A 170 10.51 8.31 18.00
N GLU A 171 9.46 8.15 17.21
CA GLU A 171 8.58 9.24 16.75
C GLU A 171 7.13 8.98 17.20
N ASN A 172 6.36 10.05 17.36
CA ASN A 172 4.92 9.98 17.66
C ASN A 172 4.10 10.42 16.44
N CYS A 173 2.97 9.77 16.18
CA CYS A 173 2.11 10.12 15.05
C CYS A 173 0.62 9.94 15.37
N SER A 174 -0.13 11.03 15.30
CA SER A 174 -1.60 11.04 15.49
C SER A 174 -2.37 10.38 14.34
N LEU A 175 -1.76 10.22 13.16
CA LEU A 175 -2.39 9.48 12.07
C LEU A 175 -2.63 7.99 12.43
N LEU A 176 -1.86 7.46 13.38
CA LEU A 176 -1.96 6.07 13.85
C LEU A 176 -2.93 5.87 15.02
N GLU A 177 -3.67 6.89 15.47
CA GLU A 177 -4.69 6.72 16.52
C GLU A 177 -5.80 5.75 16.09
N GLU A 178 -6.44 5.09 17.06
CA GLU A 178 -7.54 4.16 16.77
C GLU A 178 -8.69 4.91 16.10
N GLY A 179 -9.49 4.19 15.32
CA GLY A 179 -10.67 4.78 14.68
C GLY A 179 -11.53 3.77 13.94
N ALA A 180 -12.57 4.27 13.30
CA ALA A 180 -13.44 3.51 12.42
C ALA A 180 -13.03 3.73 10.95
N PRO A 181 -12.25 2.83 10.33
CA PRO A 181 -11.67 3.09 9.01
C PRO A 181 -12.74 3.16 7.91
N ILE A 182 -13.56 2.11 7.78
CA ILE A 182 -14.72 2.05 6.88
C ILE A 182 -15.76 1.08 7.46
N PRO A 183 -17.03 1.14 7.02
CA PRO A 183 -18.04 0.15 7.40
C PRO A 183 -17.57 -1.29 7.09
N PRO A 184 -17.63 -2.22 8.05
CA PRO A 184 -17.21 -3.60 7.87
C PRO A 184 -18.30 -4.44 7.18
N GLU A 185 -17.87 -5.51 6.51
CA GLU A 185 -18.75 -6.53 5.94
C GLU A 185 -18.30 -7.94 6.37
N PRO A 186 -19.11 -8.69 7.16
CA PRO A 186 -20.48 -8.38 7.56
C PRO A 186 -20.58 -7.30 8.66
N PRO A 187 -21.74 -6.62 8.77
CA PRO A 187 -21.99 -5.68 9.86
C PRO A 187 -22.05 -6.42 11.20
N ILE A 188 -21.55 -5.77 12.27
CA ILE A 188 -21.52 -6.33 13.62
C ILE A 188 -22.50 -5.57 14.52
N GLY A 189 -23.45 -6.29 15.13
CA GLY A 189 -24.59 -5.69 15.84
C GLY A 189 -24.21 -4.74 16.99
N HIS A 190 -23.14 -5.03 17.73
CA HIS A 190 -22.68 -4.24 18.88
C HIS A 190 -21.67 -3.14 18.50
N TRP A 191 -21.19 -3.10 17.26
CA TRP A 191 -20.21 -2.12 16.79
C TRP A 191 -20.84 -1.26 15.70
N LYS A 192 -21.33 -0.07 16.10
CA LYS A 192 -22.04 0.86 15.22
C LYS A 192 -21.57 2.30 15.44
N PRO A 193 -20.36 2.67 14.99
CA PRO A 193 -19.96 4.06 14.92
C PRO A 193 -20.94 4.88 14.10
N GLU A 194 -21.05 6.17 14.41
CA GLU A 194 -21.82 7.08 13.59
C GLU A 194 -21.16 7.28 12.22
N LYS A 195 -21.97 7.59 11.20
CA LYS A 195 -21.49 7.77 9.82
C LYS A 195 -20.34 8.78 9.72
N HIS A 196 -20.41 9.88 10.48
CA HIS A 196 -19.39 10.94 10.46
C HIS A 196 -18.01 10.45 10.92
N GLN A 197 -17.95 9.47 11.84
CA GLN A 197 -16.69 8.93 12.36
C GLN A 197 -15.93 8.21 11.26
N PHE A 198 -16.62 7.44 10.42
CA PHE A 198 -16.00 6.77 9.26
C PHE A 198 -15.36 7.75 8.28
N PHE A 199 -15.93 8.94 8.08
CA PHE A 199 -15.35 9.93 7.17
C PHE A 199 -14.07 10.53 7.74
N GLN A 200 -14.06 10.90 9.02
CA GLN A 200 -12.90 11.53 9.66
C GLN A 200 -11.77 10.50 9.90
N ASP A 201 -12.10 9.37 10.52
CA ASP A 201 -11.13 8.32 10.83
C ASP A 201 -10.66 7.60 9.58
N GLY A 202 -11.55 7.32 8.62
CA GLY A 202 -11.20 6.69 7.36
C GLY A 202 -10.19 7.50 6.56
N ALA A 203 -10.40 8.82 6.45
CA ALA A 203 -9.46 9.71 5.78
C ALA A 203 -8.09 9.75 6.50
N ARG A 204 -8.10 9.83 7.84
CA ARG A 204 -6.88 9.84 8.66
C ARG A 204 -6.09 8.54 8.56
N ILE A 205 -6.76 7.39 8.64
CA ILE A 205 -6.15 6.07 8.57
C ILE A 205 -5.64 5.81 7.14
N GLU A 206 -6.38 6.18 6.09
CA GLU A 206 -5.88 6.08 4.71
C GLU A 206 -4.68 7.01 4.47
N ALA A 207 -4.64 8.20 5.07
CA ALA A 207 -3.46 9.06 5.04
C ALA A 207 -2.24 8.42 5.73
N ALA A 208 -2.47 7.75 6.86
CA ALA A 208 -1.43 6.95 7.54
C ALA A 208 -0.94 5.80 6.64
N PHE A 209 -1.85 5.09 5.98
CA PHE A 209 -1.52 4.02 5.04
C PHE A 209 -0.61 4.55 3.94
N ARG A 210 -1.00 5.63 3.26
CA ARG A 210 -0.18 6.24 2.19
C ARG A 210 1.19 6.72 2.67
N LYS A 211 1.26 7.25 3.89
CA LYS A 211 2.52 7.71 4.50
C LYS A 211 3.48 6.57 4.79
N TYR A 212 3.01 5.43 5.28
CA TYR A 212 3.88 4.34 5.75
C TYR A 212 4.03 3.18 4.75
N PHE A 213 3.02 2.89 3.94
CA PHE A 213 2.95 1.76 3.01
C PHE A 213 3.24 2.22 1.58
N HIS A 214 4.53 2.34 1.28
CA HIS A 214 5.03 2.62 -0.07
C HIS A 214 6.36 1.89 -0.29
N ARG A 215 6.79 1.77 -1.54
CA ARG A 215 8.13 1.23 -1.87
C ARG A 215 9.24 2.09 -1.27
N ALA A 216 10.42 1.50 -1.09
CA ALA A 216 11.62 2.25 -0.74
C ALA A 216 11.89 3.41 -1.71
N SER A 217 12.49 4.50 -1.22
CA SER A 217 12.97 5.52 -2.15
C SER A 217 14.12 4.94 -2.97
N PRO A 218 14.34 5.38 -4.22
CA PRO A 218 15.41 4.85 -5.06
C PRO A 218 16.82 5.05 -4.48
N GLU A 219 16.99 6.04 -3.61
CA GLU A 219 18.23 6.35 -2.90
C GLU A 219 18.52 5.37 -1.74
N GLN A 220 17.50 4.67 -1.24
CA GLN A 220 17.66 3.69 -0.16
C GLN A 220 18.34 2.41 -0.69
N THR A 221 19.55 2.14 -0.19
CA THR A 221 20.39 1.01 -0.63
C THR A 221 20.31 -0.23 0.26
N LYS A 222 19.83 -0.10 1.50
CA LYS A 222 19.70 -1.21 2.47
C LYS A 222 18.25 -1.42 2.86
N ASP A 223 17.90 -2.66 3.19
CA ASP A 223 16.58 -2.99 3.73
C ASP A 223 16.33 -2.25 5.04
N SER A 224 15.09 -1.83 5.26
CA SER A 224 14.68 -1.10 6.47
C SER A 224 13.62 -1.83 7.27
N TYR A 225 13.64 -1.64 8.58
CA TYR A 225 12.82 -2.30 9.59
C TYR A 225 12.21 -1.23 10.51
N THR A 226 10.94 -0.90 10.26
CA THR A 226 10.19 0.11 11.02
C THR A 226 9.15 -0.56 11.91
N LEU A 227 9.17 -0.22 13.20
CA LEU A 227 8.13 -0.62 14.16
C LEU A 227 6.99 0.41 14.15
N LEU A 228 5.74 -0.04 14.08
CA LEU A 228 4.54 0.80 14.22
C LEU A 228 3.70 0.29 15.39
N VAL A 229 3.72 1.00 16.52
CA VAL A 229 2.93 0.66 17.72
C VAL A 229 1.60 1.42 17.67
N CYS A 230 0.51 0.71 17.42
CA CYS A 230 -0.82 1.29 17.21
C CYS A 230 -1.94 0.34 17.66
N HIS A 231 -3.03 0.24 16.89
CA HIS A 231 -4.30 -0.31 17.34
C HIS A 231 -4.89 -1.30 16.35
N ALA A 232 -5.91 -2.04 16.81
CA ALA A 232 -6.41 -3.18 16.06
C ALA A 232 -7.05 -2.76 14.74
N ASN A 233 -7.95 -1.76 14.71
CA ASN A 233 -8.67 -1.42 13.47
C ASN A 233 -7.73 -0.84 12.43
N VAL A 234 -6.78 0.00 12.87
CA VAL A 234 -5.70 0.54 12.04
C VAL A 234 -4.88 -0.59 11.39
N ILE A 235 -4.40 -1.56 12.18
CA ILE A 235 -3.59 -2.68 11.66
C ILE A 235 -4.40 -3.54 10.69
N ARG A 236 -5.65 -3.89 11.05
CA ARG A 236 -6.53 -4.70 10.19
C ARG A 236 -6.76 -4.03 8.84
N TYR A 237 -7.07 -2.73 8.86
CA TYR A 237 -7.25 -1.95 7.65
C TYR A 237 -5.99 -1.90 6.81
N PHE A 238 -4.83 -1.63 7.42
CA PHE A 238 -3.55 -1.65 6.71
C PHE A 238 -3.25 -2.99 6.06
N VAL A 239 -3.52 -4.10 6.75
CA VAL A 239 -3.33 -5.45 6.18
C VAL A 239 -4.22 -5.64 4.95
N CYS A 240 -5.53 -5.34 5.05
CA CYS A 240 -6.43 -5.45 3.91
C CYS A 240 -5.99 -4.58 2.73
N ARG A 241 -5.64 -3.31 2.99
CA ARG A 241 -5.19 -2.36 1.96
C ARG A 241 -3.87 -2.78 1.32
N ALA A 242 -2.90 -3.20 2.12
CA ALA A 242 -1.57 -3.59 1.65
C ALA A 242 -1.61 -4.85 0.77
N LEU A 243 -2.49 -5.81 1.10
CA LEU A 243 -2.65 -7.06 0.36
C LEU A 243 -3.74 -7.00 -0.71
N GLN A 244 -4.37 -5.83 -0.88
CA GLN A 244 -5.45 -5.61 -1.86
C GLN A 244 -6.65 -6.54 -1.63
N PHE A 245 -6.89 -6.93 -0.37
CA PHE A 245 -8.13 -7.57 0.02
C PHE A 245 -9.25 -6.52 0.13
N PRO A 246 -10.53 -6.94 0.02
CA PRO A 246 -11.66 -6.06 0.31
C PRO A 246 -11.45 -5.37 1.66
N PRO A 247 -11.35 -4.03 1.72
CA PRO A 247 -11.03 -3.35 2.96
C PRO A 247 -12.13 -3.56 4.01
N GLU A 248 -13.36 -3.87 3.61
CA GLU A 248 -14.52 -4.13 4.48
C GLU A 248 -14.34 -5.40 5.32
N ALA A 249 -13.43 -6.30 4.91
CA ALA A 249 -13.14 -7.53 5.62
C ALA A 249 -12.32 -7.32 6.91
N TRP A 250 -11.96 -6.09 7.25
CA TRP A 250 -11.04 -5.77 8.35
C TRP A 250 -11.49 -6.34 9.72
N LEU A 251 -12.79 -6.38 10.01
CA LEU A 251 -13.30 -6.98 11.26
C LEU A 251 -13.31 -8.52 11.28
N ARG A 252 -12.97 -9.18 10.18
CA ARG A 252 -12.78 -10.64 10.15
C ARG A 252 -11.43 -11.06 10.75
N ILE A 253 -10.52 -10.12 10.97
CA ILE A 253 -9.17 -10.36 11.48
C ILE A 253 -9.15 -10.09 12.99
N SER A 254 -8.84 -11.10 13.80
CA SER A 254 -8.58 -10.92 15.24
C SER A 254 -7.09 -10.75 15.49
N LEU A 255 -6.72 -9.84 16.39
CA LEU A 255 -5.33 -9.56 16.76
C LEU A 255 -5.25 -9.57 18.29
N ASN A 256 -4.29 -10.25 18.88
CA ASN A 256 -4.11 -10.25 20.34
C ASN A 256 -3.44 -8.95 20.81
N HIS A 257 -3.59 -8.58 22.08
CA HIS A 257 -2.83 -7.47 22.65
C HIS A 257 -1.33 -7.74 22.56
N ALA A 258 -0.54 -6.69 22.30
CA ALA A 258 0.90 -6.77 22.06
C ALA A 258 1.32 -7.72 20.91
N SER A 259 0.39 -8.19 20.09
CA SER A 259 0.69 -9.07 18.97
C SER A 259 1.48 -8.36 17.87
N VAL A 260 2.29 -9.12 17.15
CA VAL A 260 3.15 -8.66 16.06
C VAL A 260 2.58 -9.09 14.72
N THR A 261 2.41 -8.13 13.81
CA THR A 261 2.07 -8.36 12.40
C THR A 261 3.20 -7.83 11.54
N TRP A 262 3.71 -8.64 10.61
CA TRP A 262 4.89 -8.28 9.82
C TRP A 262 4.56 -8.28 8.32
N ILE A 263 4.70 -7.10 7.70
CA ILE A 263 4.56 -6.88 6.27
C ILE A 263 5.91 -6.52 5.65
N SER A 264 6.22 -7.08 4.47
CA SER A 264 7.39 -6.70 3.67
C SER A 264 6.95 -6.14 2.33
N ILE A 265 7.45 -4.98 1.94
CA ILE A 265 7.21 -4.34 0.64
C ILE A 265 8.49 -4.45 -0.17
N LEU A 266 8.47 -5.27 -1.22
CA LEU A 266 9.62 -5.49 -2.10
C LEU A 266 9.86 -4.29 -3.04
N PRO A 267 11.06 -4.16 -3.61
CA PRO A 267 11.37 -3.15 -4.62
C PRO A 267 10.40 -3.15 -5.81
N SER A 268 9.96 -4.34 -6.23
CA SER A 268 8.94 -4.52 -7.28
C SER A 268 7.55 -3.95 -6.94
N GLY A 269 7.26 -3.67 -5.66
CA GLY A 269 5.93 -3.31 -5.16
C GLY A 269 5.10 -4.50 -4.68
N ARG A 270 5.57 -5.73 -4.86
CA ARG A 270 4.96 -6.92 -4.25
C ARG A 270 4.98 -6.79 -2.72
N VAL A 271 3.86 -7.11 -2.10
CA VAL A 271 3.67 -7.09 -0.65
C VAL A 271 3.55 -8.51 -0.11
N LEU A 272 4.28 -8.81 0.96
CA LEU A 272 4.24 -10.11 1.64
C LEU A 272 3.79 -9.92 3.08
N LEU A 273 2.75 -10.65 3.50
CA LEU A 273 2.38 -10.82 4.90
C LEU A 273 3.19 -12.00 5.47
N ARG A 274 4.18 -11.70 6.31
CA ARG A 274 5.07 -12.70 6.94
C ARG A 274 4.44 -13.35 8.16
N GLY A 275 3.60 -12.60 8.87
CA GLY A 275 2.86 -13.05 10.05
C GLY A 275 1.76 -12.06 10.41
N LEU A 276 0.67 -12.54 10.99
CA LEU A 276 -0.50 -11.75 11.34
C LEU A 276 -0.92 -12.08 12.77
N GLY A 277 -0.89 -11.08 13.67
CA GLY A 277 -1.32 -11.27 15.05
C GLY A 277 -0.49 -12.27 15.84
N ASP A 278 0.81 -12.43 15.52
CA ASP A 278 1.70 -13.34 16.24
C ASP A 278 1.83 -12.91 17.70
N SER A 279 1.52 -13.86 18.58
CA SER A 279 1.62 -13.73 20.04
C SER A 279 2.21 -14.98 20.67
N GLY A 280 2.89 -15.82 19.88
CA GLY A 280 3.52 -17.06 20.37
C GLY A 280 4.69 -16.80 21.33
N HIS A 281 5.21 -15.57 21.38
CA HIS A 281 6.20 -15.14 22.37
C HIS A 281 5.60 -14.72 23.72
N ILE A 282 4.27 -14.66 23.83
CA ILE A 282 3.56 -14.30 25.06
C ILE A 282 3.10 -15.60 25.73
N PRO A 283 3.42 -15.85 27.01
CA PRO A 283 2.93 -17.03 27.71
C PRO A 283 1.39 -17.09 27.70
N PRO A 284 0.77 -18.27 27.56
CA PRO A 284 -0.67 -18.41 27.34
C PRO A 284 -1.55 -17.68 28.36
N GLU A 285 -1.15 -17.64 29.63
CA GLU A 285 -1.87 -16.98 30.72
C GLU A 285 -1.93 -15.45 30.58
N TYR A 286 -1.07 -14.86 29.76
CA TYR A 286 -1.08 -13.42 29.46
C TYR A 286 -1.69 -13.11 28.10
N VAL A 287 -2.13 -14.09 27.30
CA VAL A 287 -2.70 -13.83 25.98
C VAL A 287 -4.15 -13.34 26.12
N THR A 288 -4.43 -12.11 25.65
CA THR A 288 -5.78 -11.53 25.65
C THR A 288 -6.08 -10.82 24.32
N CYS A 289 -7.36 -10.74 23.92
CA CYS A 289 -7.77 -10.19 22.62
C CYS A 289 -8.89 -9.13 22.68
N ARG A 290 -9.62 -9.05 23.79
CA ARG A 290 -10.72 -8.11 24.02
C ARG A 290 -10.30 -6.96 24.90
#